data_AF-W5QBG0-F1
#
_entry.id   AF-W5QBG0-F1
#
_cell.length_a   1.000
_cell.length_b   1.000
_cell.length_c   1.000
_cell.angle_alpha   90.00
_cell.angle_beta   90.00
_cell.angle_gamma   90.00
#
_symmetry.space_group_name_H-M   'P 1'
#
loop_
_entity.id
_entity.type
_entity.pdbx_description
1 polymer ?
#
loop_
_entity_poly.entity_id
_entity_poly.type
_entity_poly.pdbx_seq_one_letter_code
_entity_poly.pdbx_strand_id
1 'polypeptide(L)' 'CPYCRRTQKLVSQLPFKQGLLEFVDITANGDTNEIQDYLQQLTGARMVPRVFISKECTDLVNIHERGELLTWIKQIRALQ' A
#
# COMPACT_ATOMS: atom_id res chain seq x y z
N CYS A 1 -4.72 -13.65 -2.12
CA CYS A 1 -3.71 -12.87 -2.88
C CYS A 1 -2.31 -13.02 -2.24
N PRO A 2 -1.37 -13.78 -2.84
CA PRO A 2 -0.01 -13.96 -2.32
C PRO A 2 0.81 -12.65 -2.26
N TYR A 3 0.75 -11.83 -3.30
CA TYR A 3 1.45 -10.54 -3.36
C TYR A 3 1.01 -9.59 -2.25
N CYS A 4 -0.30 -9.52 -1.98
CA CYS A 4 -0.86 -8.71 -0.90
C CYS A 4 -0.32 -9.14 0.47
N ARG A 5 -0.24 -10.45 0.75
CA ARG A 5 0.33 -10.97 2.00
C ARG A 5 1.82 -10.62 2.13
N ARG A 6 2.58 -10.67 1.04
CA ARG A 6 4.00 -10.26 1.02
C ARG A 6 4.16 -8.78 1.34
N THR A 7 3.36 -7.92 0.70
CA THR A 7 3.34 -6.47 0.95
C THR A 7 2.97 -6.16 2.41
N GLN A 8 1.90 -6.78 2.93
CA GLN A 8 1.49 -6.65 4.33
C GLN A 8 2.62 -7.03 5.29
N LYS A 9 3.25 -8.20 5.08
CA LYS A 9 4.37 -8.65 5.92
C LYS A 9 5.53 -7.66 5.90
N LEU A 10 5.86 -7.06 4.75
CA LEU A 10 6.93 -6.09 4.63
C LEU A 10 6.65 -4.82 5.44
N VAL A 11 5.46 -4.23 5.29
CA VAL A 11 5.13 -2.98 5.99
C VAL A 11 4.88 -3.19 7.48
N SER A 12 4.31 -4.34 7.90
CA SER A 12 4.09 -4.65 9.31
C SER A 12 5.37 -4.82 10.14
N GLN A 13 6.53 -4.96 9.49
CA GLN A 13 7.82 -4.98 10.18
C GLN A 13 8.33 -3.58 10.56
N LEU A 14 7.71 -2.52 10.03
CA LEU A 14 8.10 -1.15 10.29
C LEU A 14 7.35 -0.59 11.51
N PRO A 15 8.00 0.19 12.37
CA PRO A 15 7.39 0.73 13.58
C PRO A 15 6.50 1.95 13.25
N PHE A 16 5.38 1.74 12.57
CA PHE A 16 4.44 2.81 12.28
C PHE A 16 3.80 3.36 13.56
N LYS A 17 3.56 4.68 13.60
CA LYS A 17 2.72 5.27 14.65
C LYS A 17 1.31 4.71 14.56
N GLN A 18 0.64 4.65 15.70
CA GLN A 18 -0.72 4.14 15.80
C GLN A 18 -1.66 4.89 14.84
N GLY A 19 -2.44 4.14 14.07
CA GLY A 19 -3.41 4.68 13.11
C GLY A 19 -2.83 5.16 11.77
N LEU A 20 -1.51 5.07 11.54
CA LEU A 20 -0.90 5.48 10.26
C LEU A 20 -0.65 4.33 9.28
N LEU A 21 -1.02 3.10 9.65
CA LEU A 21 -0.99 1.93 8.78
C LEU A 21 -2.37 1.28 8.80
N GLU A 22 -2.95 1.10 7.61
CA GLU A 22 -4.25 0.45 7.43
C GLU A 22 -4.19 -0.56 6.28
N PHE A 23 -4.93 -1.67 6.45
CA PHE A 23 -5.11 -2.68 5.42
C PHE A 23 -6.58 -2.77 5.05
N VAL A 24 -6.89 -2.47 3.79
CA VAL A 24 -8.26 -2.51 3.27
C VAL A 24 -8.45 -3.79 2.44
N ASP A 25 -9.39 -4.63 2.86
CA ASP A 25 -9.83 -5.79 2.06
C ASP A 25 -11.02 -5.39 1.19
N ILE A 26 -10.75 -5.17 -0.09
CA ILE A 26 -11.75 -4.78 -1.09
C ILE A 26 -12.70 -5.93 -1.47
N THR A 27 -12.48 -7.15 -0.97
CA THR A 27 -13.35 -8.31 -1.21
C THR A 27 -14.45 -8.48 -0.17
N ALA A 28 -14.41 -7.69 0.91
CA ALA A 28 -15.34 -7.85 2.03
C ALA A 28 -16.80 -7.50 1.70
N ASN A 29 -17.04 -6.54 0.80
CA ASN A 29 -18.37 -5.93 0.62
C ASN A 29 -19.01 -6.17 -0.76
N GLY A 30 -18.43 -7.02 -1.62
CA GLY A 30 -18.98 -7.31 -2.95
C GLY A 30 -18.64 -6.30 -4.05
N ASP A 31 -18.22 -5.08 -3.69
CA ASP A 31 -17.88 -3.99 -4.64
C ASP A 31 -16.48 -4.12 -5.27
N THR A 32 -15.88 -5.31 -5.24
CA THR A 32 -14.48 -5.53 -5.64
C THR A 32 -14.18 -5.05 -7.06
N ASN A 33 -15.09 -5.32 -8.01
CA ASN A 33 -14.88 -4.93 -9.40
C ASN A 33 -14.89 -3.40 -9.57
N GLU A 34 -15.85 -2.73 -8.95
CA GLU A 34 -16.00 -1.28 -9.03
C GLU A 34 -14.80 -0.57 -8.40
N ILE A 35 -14.34 -1.07 -7.24
CA ILE A 35 -13.12 -0.56 -6.59
C ILE A 35 -11.90 -0.78 -7.48
N GLN A 36 -11.75 -1.96 -8.09
CA GLN A 36 -10.62 -2.25 -8.99
C GLN A 36 -10.63 -1.38 -10.25
N ASP A 37 -11.80 -1.14 -10.83
CA ASP A 37 -11.97 -0.27 -12.00
C ASP A 37 -11.63 1.18 -11.65
N TYR A 38 -12.06 1.66 -10.48
CA TYR A 38 -11.67 2.97 -9.98
C TYR A 38 -10.16 3.08 -9.73
N LEU A 39 -9.54 2.05 -9.12
CA LEU A 39 -8.09 2.01 -8.92
C LEU A 39 -7.32 1.99 -10.25
N GLN A 40 -7.87 1.37 -11.30
CA GLN A 40 -7.29 1.43 -12.64
C GLN A 40 -7.30 2.86 -13.19
N GLN A 41 -8.42 3.57 -13.06
CA GLN A 41 -8.52 4.97 -13.49
C GLN A 41 -7.57 5.87 -12.70
N LEU A 42 -7.47 5.67 -11.39
CA LEU A 42 -6.68 6.49 -10.48
C LEU A 42 -5.16 6.21 -10.58
N THR A 43 -4.77 4.95 -10.76
CA THR A 43 -3.37 4.50 -10.60
C THR A 43 -2.78 3.91 -11.88
N GLY A 44 -3.57 3.78 -12.95
CA GLY A 44 -3.19 3.12 -14.20
C GLY A 44 -3.20 1.58 -14.13
N ALA A 45 -3.52 0.99 -12.98
CA ALA A 45 -3.49 -0.46 -12.81
C ALA A 45 -4.66 -0.98 -11.96
N ARG A 46 -5.32 -2.03 -12.47
CA ARG A 46 -6.49 -2.68 -11.85
C ARG A 46 -6.12 -3.64 -10.70
N MET A 47 -4.92 -4.20 -10.73
CA MET A 47 -4.54 -5.33 -9.88
C MET A 47 -4.11 -4.93 -8.47
N VAL A 48 -4.47 -5.74 -7.48
CA VAL A 48 -3.98 -5.63 -6.10
C VAL A 48 -2.63 -6.36 -5.93
N PRO A 49 -1.78 -5.95 -4.97
CA PRO A 49 -1.96 -4.82 -4.04
C PRO A 49 -1.81 -3.45 -4.72
N ARG A 50 -2.55 -2.46 -4.24
CA ARG A 50 -2.30 -1.02 -4.46
C ARG A 50 -1.87 -0.43 -3.12
N VAL A 51 -0.71 0.21 -3.06
CA VAL A 51 -0.20 0.81 -1.83
C VAL A 51 -0.20 2.31 -1.99
N PHE A 52 -0.85 2.99 -1.06
CA PHE A 52 -0.87 4.45 -1.01
C PHE A 52 0.00 4.91 0.15
N ILE A 53 0.90 5.85 -0.13
CA ILE A 53 1.66 6.57 0.88
C ILE A 53 1.23 8.02 0.76
N SER A 54 0.61 8.56 1.83
CA SER A 54 -0.12 9.83 1.77
C SER A 54 -1.23 9.80 0.70
N LYS A 55 -1.05 10.44 -0.46
CA LYS A 55 -2.03 10.48 -1.55
C LYS A 55 -1.55 9.83 -2.85
N GLU A 56 -0.32 9.31 -2.86
CA GLU A 56 0.30 8.76 -4.07
C GLU A 56 0.28 7.23 -4.03
N CYS A 57 -0.18 6.62 -5.13
CA CYS A 57 -0.10 5.17 -5.32
C CYS A 57 1.32 4.80 -5.75
N THR A 58 1.92 3.83 -5.09
CA THR A 58 3.29 3.43 -5.35
C THR A 58 3.48 1.93 -5.44
N ASP A 59 4.51 1.53 -6.18
CA ASP A 59 5.00 0.15 -6.15
C ASP A 59 5.97 -0.01 -4.98
N LEU A 60 5.44 -0.55 -3.88
CA LEU A 60 6.20 -0.78 -2.66
C LEU A 60 7.40 -1.71 -2.87
N VAL A 61 7.31 -2.70 -3.77
CA VAL A 61 8.41 -3.64 -4.01
C VAL A 61 9.58 -2.90 -4.64
N ASN A 62 9.30 -2.13 -5.70
CA ASN A 62 10.31 -1.32 -6.37
C ASN A 62 10.96 -0.31 -5.41
N ILE A 63 10.15 0.45 -4.65
CA ILE A 63 10.69 1.44 -3.70
C ILE A 63 11.50 0.79 -2.57
N HIS A 64 11.12 -0.41 -2.13
CA HIS A 64 11.90 -1.15 -1.15
C HIS A 64 13.22 -1.65 -1.73
N GLU A 65 13.22 -2.19 -2.95
CA GLU A 65 14.44 -2.66 -3.64
C GLU A 65 15.42 -1.52 -3.92
N ARG A 66 14.93 -0.29 -4.16
CA ARG A 66 15.78 0.91 -4.25
C ARG A 66 16.30 1.43 -2.90
N GLY A 67 15.84 0.86 -1.78
CA GLY A 67 16.21 1.32 -0.44
C GLY A 67 15.57 2.65 -0.01
N GLU A 68 14.60 3.16 -0.78
CA GLU A 68 14.01 4.49 -0.58
C GLU A 68 12.81 4.47 0.38
N LEU A 69 12.23 3.29 0.62
CA LEU A 69 11.00 3.13 1.41
C LEU A 69 11.12 3.73 2.81
N LEU A 70 12.19 3.37 3.54
CA LEU A 70 12.42 3.86 4.89
C LEU A 70 12.64 5.37 4.94
N THR A 71 13.41 5.89 3.98
CA THR A 71 13.68 7.33 3.87
C THR A 71 12.38 8.10 3.68
N TRP A 72 11.51 7.61 2.80
CA TRP A 72 10.26 8.30 2.50
C TRP A 72 9.26 8.25 3.66
N ILE A 73 9.09 7.09 4.31
CA ILE A 73 8.20 6.97 5.48
C ILE A 73 8.71 7.84 6.66
N LYS A 74 10.03 7.97 6.82
CA LYS A 74 10.63 8.88 7.80
C LYS A 74 10.34 10.35 7.49
N GLN A 75 10.42 10.76 6.21
CA GLN A 75 10.12 12.13 5.79
C GLN A 75 8.68 12.55 6.12
N ILE A 76 7.71 11.64 5.95
CA ILE A 76 6.31 11.88 6.31
C ILE A 76 6.03 11.67 7.81
N ARG A 77 7.06 11.42 8.62
CA ARG A 77 6.99 11.24 10.08
C ARG A 77 6.01 10.14 10.51
N ALA A 78 5.88 9.09 9.71
CA ALA A 78 4.93 8.00 9.97
C ALA A 78 5.49 6.88 10.86
N LEU A 79 6.81 6.82 11.06
CA LEU A 79 7.46 5.90 12.01
C LEU A 79 7.55 6.50 13.42
N GLN A 80 7.58 5.64 14.44
CA GLN A 80 7.86 5.96 15.84
C GLN A 80 9.29 6.44 16.06
#